data_AF-X0ZC20-F1
#
_entry.id   AF-X0ZC20-F1
#
_cell.length_a   1.000
_cell.length_b   1.000
_cell.length_c   1.000
_cell.angle_alpha   90.00
_cell.angle_beta   90.00
_cell.angle_gamma   90.00
#
_symmetry.space_group_name_H-M   'P 1'
#
loop_
_entity.id
_entity.type
_entity.pdbx_description
1 polymer ?
#
loop_
_entity_poly.entity_id
_entity_poly.type
_entity_poly.pdbx_seq_one_letter_code
_entity_poly.pdbx_strand_id
1 'polypeptide(L)'
;MILMEKKERKPFEDFKVNDRQKEIIKVLIEQSFSTKNLANMYIGALKVLNDESNPDSIHQSAHSLRELVYYMTDHIEVATKIKTHKEQMKQLINQFDELGGIDKEAIVKQWYDLHEYFVDLCHHRSKAQIKDFKENLLKLEYILLSLLGPVYETIEELDRLIGIENPSREDMELVKSLLKKQSHYRYFFKNLHYPNWIDLLVENDFFNTPPQKGDYSVEPLYLTKIADKKYQEVIEIIKKLSNTTHEGAQVEFIKALIKAPIKNTLQLKKAIKRWIASAQSGYFALSKQIILYIKKLFEENEVDIAFEITNAILAIREHQTSENNQTRISYDMNYSIEGYFYGEIIKELHKYISFLLNGFDKALENKINFEWDSIISLCKAVLIGNDAQTDISKEPIFYKENTLRDIKTSIGWLFRKGLSNNNENSIQEILKYVKDYQEPEHSLTFSKIGLGRTLRNIVEKRPNEFTEILPEFLKFSELHKYISFLLNGFDKALENKINFEWDSIISLCKAVLIGN
;
A
#
# COMPACT_ATOMS: atom_id res chain seq x y z
N MET A 1 24.95 -14.89 20.26
CA MET A 1 24.65 -14.18 21.51
C MET A 1 25.09 -12.74 21.30
N ILE A 2 24.24 -11.72 21.19
CA ILE A 2 22.92 -11.46 21.77
C ILE A 2 22.13 -10.64 20.73
N LEU A 3 20.93 -11.11 20.35
CA LEU A 3 19.94 -10.26 19.68
C LEU A 3 19.47 -9.22 20.71
N MET A 4 19.66 -7.94 20.43
CA MET A 4 18.84 -6.91 21.07
C MET A 4 17.48 -6.92 20.39
N GLU A 5 16.53 -7.58 21.03
CA GLU A 5 15.10 -7.45 20.75
C GLU A 5 14.73 -5.96 20.73
N LYS A 6 14.24 -5.47 19.58
CA LYS A 6 13.43 -4.25 19.56
C LYS A 6 12.13 -4.58 20.30
N LYS A 7 12.12 -4.39 21.62
CA LYS A 7 10.89 -4.21 22.39
C LYS A 7 10.16 -3.02 21.79
N GLU A 8 9.05 -3.27 21.11
CA GLU A 8 7.99 -2.27 20.99
C GLU A 8 7.66 -1.83 22.42
N ARG A 9 8.09 -0.63 22.82
CA ARG A 9 7.63 -0.03 24.07
C ARG A 9 6.13 0.19 23.91
N LYS A 10 5.33 -0.68 24.54
CA LYS A 10 3.93 -0.37 24.81
C LYS A 10 3.93 0.97 25.58
N PRO A 11 3.29 2.05 25.07
CA PRO A 11 3.35 3.37 25.69
C PRO A 11 2.68 3.45 27.08
N PHE A 12 2.17 2.33 27.58
CA PHE A 12 1.31 2.22 28.75
C PHE A 12 2.03 1.72 30.03
N GLU A 13 3.26 1.20 29.94
CA GLU A 13 3.86 0.45 31.07
C GLU A 13 4.42 1.33 32.21
N ASP A 14 4.74 2.61 31.96
CA ASP A 14 5.40 3.48 32.95
C ASP A 14 4.58 4.71 33.41
N PHE A 15 3.30 4.84 33.02
CA PHE A 15 2.51 6.05 33.27
C PHE A 15 1.10 5.77 33.79
N LYS A 16 0.77 6.29 34.99
CA LYS A 16 -0.52 6.06 35.65
C LYS A 16 -1.60 6.96 35.05
N VAL A 17 -2.40 6.40 34.13
CA VAL A 17 -3.60 7.01 33.55
C VAL A 17 -4.86 6.34 34.10
N ASN A 18 -5.90 7.14 34.34
CA ASN A 18 -7.22 6.59 34.65
C ASN A 18 -7.96 6.12 33.37
N ASP A 19 -9.08 5.42 33.53
CA ASP A 19 -9.79 4.82 32.37
C ASP A 19 -10.36 5.86 31.40
N ARG A 20 -10.79 7.03 31.90
CA ARG A 20 -11.18 8.16 31.05
C ARG A 20 -10.02 8.64 30.18
N GLN A 21 -8.84 8.80 30.77
CA GLN A 21 -7.64 9.25 30.07
C GLN A 21 -7.16 8.22 29.05
N LYS A 22 -7.30 6.91 29.34
CA LYS A 22 -7.04 5.84 28.37
C LYS A 22 -7.96 5.95 27.16
N GLU A 23 -9.25 6.18 27.36
CA GLU A 23 -10.20 6.33 26.25
C GLU A 23 -9.92 7.60 25.44
N ILE A 24 -9.59 8.72 26.08
CA ILE A 24 -9.17 9.95 25.39
C ILE A 24 -7.93 9.72 24.53
N ILE A 25 -6.91 9.05 25.07
CA ILE A 25 -5.70 8.71 24.32
C ILE A 25 -6.06 7.86 23.09
N LYS A 26 -6.91 6.84 23.27
CA LYS A 26 -7.33 5.96 22.20
C LYS A 26 -8.06 6.72 21.09
N VAL A 27 -9.05 7.56 21.42
CA VAL A 27 -9.78 8.35 20.41
C VAL A 27 -8.88 9.38 19.73
N LEU A 28 -7.90 9.94 20.46
CA LEU A 28 -6.93 10.89 19.89
C LEU A 28 -5.89 10.21 18.97
N ILE A 29 -5.58 8.93 19.15
CA ILE A 29 -4.74 8.15 18.22
C ILE A 29 -5.51 7.84 16.94
N GLU A 30 -6.82 7.58 17.10
CA GLU A 30 -7.70 7.02 16.08
C GLU A 30 -8.31 8.06 15.11
N GLN A 31 -7.95 9.34 15.23
CA GLN A 31 -8.49 10.42 14.43
C GLN A 31 -7.64 10.70 13.19
N SER A 32 -8.30 10.93 12.04
CA SER A 32 -7.66 11.08 10.73
C SER A 32 -7.52 12.53 10.25
N PHE A 33 -8.10 13.50 10.97
CA PHE A 33 -8.21 14.88 10.50
C PHE A 33 -6.99 15.75 10.82
N SER A 34 -6.09 15.31 11.72
CA SER A 34 -4.87 16.02 12.06
C SER A 34 -3.64 15.19 11.70
N THR A 35 -2.68 15.82 11.03
CA THR A 35 -1.36 15.22 10.74
C THR A 35 -0.42 15.30 11.94
N LYS A 36 -0.83 16.01 13.01
CA LYS A 36 -0.09 16.13 14.26
C LYS A 36 -0.45 15.01 15.22
N ASN A 37 0.50 14.60 16.05
CA ASN A 37 0.26 13.55 17.04
C ASN A 37 -0.42 14.14 18.30
N LEU A 38 -1.73 14.35 18.20
CA LEU A 38 -2.56 14.93 19.27
C LEU A 38 -2.52 14.07 20.56
N ALA A 39 -2.45 12.75 20.42
CA ALA A 39 -2.30 11.85 21.56
C ALA A 39 -0.98 12.09 22.31
N ASN A 40 0.12 12.33 21.61
CA ASN A 40 1.40 12.67 22.25
C ASN A 40 1.36 14.01 23.00
N MET A 41 0.64 15.01 22.48
CA MET A 41 0.46 16.29 23.18
C MET A 41 -0.28 16.08 24.50
N TYR A 42 -1.37 15.31 24.47
CA TYR A 42 -2.12 14.97 25.68
C TYR A 42 -1.29 14.13 26.67
N ILE A 43 -0.62 13.07 26.21
CA ILE A 43 0.25 12.23 27.05
C ILE A 43 1.40 13.06 27.65
N GLY A 44 2.00 13.94 26.85
CA GLY A 44 3.07 14.85 27.30
C GLY A 44 2.58 15.78 28.41
N ALA A 45 1.39 16.38 28.23
CA ALA A 45 0.76 17.21 29.24
C ALA A 45 0.57 16.46 30.57
N LEU A 46 0.06 15.23 30.52
CA LEU A 46 -0.20 14.42 31.70
C LEU A 46 1.11 13.95 32.38
N LYS A 47 2.14 13.59 31.60
CA LYS A 47 3.45 13.20 32.14
C LYS A 47 4.10 14.33 32.90
N VAL A 48 4.13 15.52 32.30
CA VAL A 48 4.74 16.71 32.90
C VAL A 48 3.96 17.16 34.14
N LEU A 49 2.62 17.08 34.11
CA LEU A 49 1.78 17.41 35.26
C LEU A 49 2.02 16.50 36.46
N ASN A 50 2.33 15.22 36.22
CA ASN A 50 2.56 14.22 37.26
C ASN A 50 4.01 14.17 37.75
N ASP A 51 4.91 14.96 37.17
CA ASP A 51 6.29 15.07 37.62
C ASP A 51 6.39 16.07 38.79
N GLU A 52 6.32 15.54 40.02
CA GLU A 52 6.44 16.34 41.25
C GLU A 52 7.79 17.04 41.40
N SER A 53 8.82 16.61 40.65
CA SER A 53 10.15 17.24 40.68
C SER A 53 10.25 18.46 39.76
N ASN A 54 9.30 18.66 38.85
CA ASN A 54 9.28 19.76 37.91
C ASN A 54 8.56 20.98 38.50
N PRO A 55 9.28 22.06 38.87
CA PRO A 55 8.68 23.27 39.44
C PRO A 55 7.80 24.03 38.45
N ASP A 56 7.91 23.72 37.16
CA ASP A 56 7.19 24.36 36.06
C ASP A 56 6.19 23.41 35.36
N SER A 57 5.85 22.31 36.04
CA SER A 57 4.93 21.27 35.55
C SER A 57 3.59 21.82 35.04
N ILE A 58 3.01 22.80 35.74
CA ILE A 58 1.72 23.41 35.35
C ILE A 58 1.81 24.15 34.01
N HIS A 59 2.78 25.06 33.85
CA HIS A 59 2.86 25.88 32.63
C HIS A 59 3.30 25.06 31.41
N GLN A 60 4.19 24.08 31.59
CA GLN A 60 4.57 23.15 30.53
C GLN A 60 3.44 22.19 30.13
N SER A 61 2.65 21.72 31.10
CA SER A 61 1.42 20.96 30.83
C SER A 61 0.41 21.82 30.07
N ALA A 62 0.20 23.07 30.51
CA ALA A 62 -0.67 24.04 29.83
C ALA A 62 -0.25 24.26 28.37
N HIS A 63 1.05 24.38 28.09
CA HIS A 63 1.56 24.52 26.73
C HIS A 63 1.16 23.34 25.84
N SER A 64 1.34 22.11 26.34
CA SER A 64 0.97 20.89 25.60
C SER A 64 -0.55 20.81 25.34
N LEU A 65 -1.38 21.22 26.31
CA LEU A 65 -2.84 21.26 26.16
C LEU A 65 -3.30 22.37 25.21
N ARG A 66 -2.62 23.52 25.22
CA ARG A 66 -2.86 24.63 24.29
C ARG A 66 -2.60 24.21 22.85
N GLU A 67 -1.49 23.50 22.60
CA GLU A 67 -1.20 22.94 21.27
C GLU A 67 -2.22 21.87 20.86
N LEU A 68 -2.62 20.97 21.76
CA LEU A 68 -3.67 19.98 21.50
C LEU A 68 -4.97 20.65 21.02
N VAL A 69 -5.44 21.66 21.76
CA VAL A 69 -6.65 22.41 21.44
C VAL A 69 -6.52 23.12 20.10
N TYR A 70 -5.38 23.74 19.83
CA TYR A 70 -5.11 24.44 18.58
C TYR A 70 -5.13 23.49 17.37
N TYR A 71 -4.35 22.40 17.41
CA TYR A 71 -4.23 21.45 16.31
C TYR A 71 -5.44 20.53 16.12
N MET A 72 -6.40 20.57 17.05
CA MET A 72 -7.72 19.97 16.82
C MET A 72 -8.57 20.74 15.82
N THR A 73 -8.29 22.02 15.60
CA THR A 73 -9.05 22.89 14.69
C THR A 73 -8.23 23.42 13.50
N ASP A 74 -6.91 23.26 13.51
CA ASP A 74 -5.99 23.81 12.49
C ASP A 74 -6.30 23.32 11.06
N HIS A 75 -6.74 22.07 10.88
CA HIS A 75 -7.14 21.54 9.56
C HIS A 75 -8.34 22.29 8.97
N ILE A 76 -9.20 22.86 9.82
CA ILE A 76 -10.36 23.64 9.39
C ILE A 76 -9.91 24.98 8.83
N GLU A 77 -8.90 25.62 9.42
CA GLU A 77 -8.31 26.84 8.87
C GLU A 77 -7.75 26.59 7.48
N VAL A 78 -6.97 25.51 7.33
CA VAL A 78 -6.38 25.11 6.05
C VAL A 78 -7.45 24.83 5.00
N ALA A 79 -8.53 24.13 5.38
CA ALA A 79 -9.59 23.74 4.45
C ALA A 79 -10.55 24.88 4.08
N THR A 80 -10.87 25.77 5.01
CA THR A 80 -11.99 26.73 4.86
C THR A 80 -11.59 28.20 4.92
N LYS A 81 -10.32 28.50 5.22
CA LYS A 81 -9.78 29.87 5.44
C LYS A 81 -10.45 30.62 6.60
N ILE A 82 -11.18 29.93 7.47
CA ILE A 82 -11.76 30.53 8.67
C ILE A 82 -10.65 30.77 9.68
N LYS A 83 -10.48 32.04 10.08
CA LYS A 83 -9.42 32.48 11.01
C LYS A 83 -9.85 32.54 12.48
N THR A 84 -11.14 32.49 12.77
CA THR A 84 -11.65 32.63 14.13
C THR A 84 -11.77 31.25 14.79
N HIS A 85 -11.04 31.02 15.89
CA HIS A 85 -11.10 29.77 16.64
C HIS A 85 -12.53 29.36 17.03
N LYS A 86 -13.41 30.32 17.32
CA LYS A 86 -14.82 30.07 17.60
C LYS A 86 -15.56 29.42 16.42
N GLU A 87 -15.37 29.92 15.21
CA GLU A 87 -16.02 29.38 14.02
C GLU A 87 -15.35 28.09 13.54
N GLN A 88 -14.03 27.96 13.71
CA GLN A 88 -13.34 26.68 13.52
C GLN A 88 -13.94 25.61 14.44
N MET A 89 -14.18 25.92 15.72
CA MET A 89 -14.79 24.97 16.66
C MET A 89 -16.22 24.62 16.28
N LYS A 90 -17.03 25.57 15.82
CA LYS A 90 -18.38 25.27 15.32
C LYS A 90 -18.34 24.29 14.15
N GLN A 91 -17.41 24.48 13.23
CA GLN A 91 -17.21 23.54 12.13
C GLN A 91 -16.70 22.19 12.59
N LEU A 92 -15.80 22.15 13.59
CA LEU A 92 -15.34 20.90 14.20
C LEU A 92 -16.51 20.13 14.82
N ILE A 93 -17.39 20.82 15.55
CA ILE A 93 -18.57 20.19 16.15
C ILE A 93 -19.51 19.70 15.05
N ASN A 94 -19.71 20.46 13.98
CA ASN A 94 -20.49 19.97 12.83
C ASN A 94 -19.84 18.76 12.17
N GLN A 95 -18.51 18.68 12.17
CA GLN A 95 -17.78 17.52 11.68
C GLN A 95 -17.95 16.28 12.56
N PHE A 96 -18.34 16.37 13.84
CA PHE A 96 -18.50 15.21 14.74
C PHE A 96 -19.95 14.96 15.19
N ASP A 97 -20.80 15.97 15.10
CA ASP A 97 -22.21 15.98 15.46
C ASP A 97 -23.06 16.43 14.26
N GLU A 98 -22.69 15.95 13.07
CA GLU A 98 -23.42 16.19 11.81
C GLU A 98 -24.89 15.75 11.92
N LEU A 99 -25.10 14.64 12.62
CA LEU A 99 -26.40 14.00 12.82
C LEU A 99 -27.20 14.60 13.99
N GLY A 100 -26.57 15.50 14.76
CA GLY A 100 -27.19 16.33 15.79
C GLY A 100 -27.43 15.64 17.13
N GLY A 101 -27.00 16.30 18.22
CA GLY A 101 -27.28 15.81 19.58
C GLY A 101 -26.58 16.59 20.70
N ILE A 102 -25.77 17.59 20.35
CA ILE A 102 -25.00 18.40 21.29
C ILE A 102 -25.49 19.85 21.27
N ASP A 103 -25.55 20.49 22.45
CA ASP A 103 -25.67 21.94 22.55
C ASP A 103 -24.38 22.61 22.05
N LYS A 104 -24.36 22.93 20.76
CA LYS A 104 -23.17 23.43 20.06
C LYS A 104 -22.66 24.72 20.67
N GLU A 105 -23.53 25.65 21.04
CA GLU A 105 -23.10 26.95 21.58
C GLU A 105 -22.49 26.81 22.98
N ALA A 106 -23.04 25.92 23.82
CA ALA A 106 -22.46 25.64 25.13
C ALA A 106 -21.04 25.03 25.02
N ILE A 107 -20.82 24.09 24.09
CA ILE A 107 -19.49 23.48 23.90
C ILE A 107 -18.51 24.48 23.32
N VAL A 108 -18.89 25.26 22.30
CA VAL A 108 -18.02 26.27 21.69
C VAL A 108 -17.55 27.28 22.73
N LYS A 109 -18.44 27.74 23.60
CA LYS A 109 -18.09 28.67 24.67
C LYS A 109 -17.08 28.04 25.64
N GLN A 110 -17.35 26.82 26.13
CA GLN A 110 -16.45 26.14 27.07
C GLN A 110 -15.07 25.86 26.46
N TRP A 111 -15.03 25.47 25.18
CA TRP A 111 -13.78 25.24 24.46
C TRP A 111 -12.93 26.51 24.37
N TYR A 112 -13.56 27.63 24.01
CA TYR A 112 -12.88 28.93 23.92
C TYR A 112 -12.35 29.37 25.29
N ASP A 113 -13.18 29.27 26.34
CA ASP A 113 -12.79 29.62 27.71
C ASP A 113 -11.58 28.79 28.19
N LEU A 114 -11.51 27.50 27.81
CA LEU A 114 -10.38 26.62 28.13
C LEU A 114 -9.12 26.94 27.31
N HIS A 115 -9.26 27.28 26.03
CA HIS A 115 -8.13 27.69 25.20
C HIS A 115 -7.41 28.90 25.79
N GLU A 116 -8.17 29.96 26.10
CA GLU A 116 -7.64 31.18 26.72
C GLU A 116 -6.96 30.88 28.07
N TYR A 117 -7.59 30.02 28.89
CA TYR A 117 -7.00 29.58 30.15
C TYR A 117 -5.61 28.93 29.99
N PHE A 118 -5.45 28.00 29.03
CA PHE A 118 -4.17 27.35 28.79
C PHE A 118 -3.14 28.30 28.13
N VAL A 119 -3.58 29.22 27.26
CA VAL A 119 -2.73 30.26 26.65
C VAL A 119 -2.15 31.21 27.71
N ASP A 120 -2.97 31.65 28.65
CA ASP A 120 -2.52 32.56 29.70
C ASP A 120 -1.54 31.88 30.66
N LEU A 121 -1.79 30.62 30.99
CA LEU A 121 -0.86 29.84 31.80
C LEU A 121 0.45 29.58 31.06
N CYS A 122 0.45 29.11 29.81
CA CYS A 122 1.72 28.78 29.15
C CYS A 122 2.64 29.99 28.95
N HIS A 123 2.09 31.22 28.93
CA HIS A 123 2.86 32.46 28.86
C HIS A 123 3.15 33.10 30.22
N HIS A 124 2.90 32.39 31.33
CA HIS A 124 3.06 32.88 32.71
C HIS A 124 2.30 34.18 33.01
N ARG A 125 1.21 34.46 32.26
CA ARG A 125 0.36 35.66 32.47
C ARG A 125 -0.56 35.50 33.67
N SER A 126 -0.84 34.26 34.05
CA SER A 126 -1.60 33.90 35.24
C SER A 126 -0.88 32.81 36.04
N LYS A 127 -1.26 32.65 37.32
CA LYS A 127 -0.83 31.55 38.18
C LYS A 127 -2.06 30.72 38.53
N ALA A 128 -1.96 29.40 38.41
CA ALA A 128 -3.01 28.48 38.81
C ALA A 128 -2.53 27.59 39.95
N GLN A 129 -3.44 27.27 40.87
CA GLN A 129 -3.23 26.16 41.79
C GLN A 129 -3.41 24.85 41.04
N ILE A 130 -2.72 23.80 41.49
CA ILE A 130 -2.82 22.46 40.89
C ILE A 130 -4.27 21.94 40.85
N LYS A 131 -5.10 22.34 41.82
CA LYS A 131 -6.52 22.01 41.88
C LYS A 131 -7.28 22.63 40.71
N ASP A 132 -7.13 23.94 40.49
CA ASP A 132 -7.81 24.67 39.41
C ASP A 132 -7.37 24.15 38.03
N PHE A 133 -6.09 23.80 37.90
CA PHE A 133 -5.57 23.19 36.68
C PHE A 133 -6.22 21.84 36.40
N LYS A 134 -6.30 20.96 37.42
CA LYS A 134 -6.96 19.65 37.31
C LYS A 134 -8.45 19.77 36.99
N GLU A 135 -9.14 20.77 37.52
CA GLU A 135 -10.54 21.03 37.20
C GLU A 135 -10.73 21.47 35.73
N ASN A 136 -9.87 22.34 35.20
CA ASN A 136 -9.95 22.75 33.80
C ASN A 136 -9.49 21.64 32.83
N LEU A 137 -8.49 20.84 33.20
CA LEU A 137 -8.13 19.63 32.48
C LEU A 137 -9.33 18.66 32.41
N LEU A 138 -10.03 18.45 33.52
CA LEU A 138 -11.21 17.59 33.55
C LEU A 138 -12.32 18.09 32.61
N LYS A 139 -12.56 19.41 32.55
CA LYS A 139 -13.52 20.00 31.59
C LYS A 139 -13.12 19.75 30.15
N LEU A 140 -11.83 19.94 29.81
CA LEU A 140 -11.31 19.62 28.49
C LEU A 140 -11.51 18.15 28.15
N GLU A 141 -11.19 17.25 29.09
CA GLU A 141 -11.37 15.80 28.93
C GLU A 141 -12.83 15.42 28.64
N TYR A 142 -13.80 16.06 29.30
CA TYR A 142 -15.22 15.86 29.00
C TYR A 142 -15.62 16.36 27.62
N ILE A 143 -15.09 17.51 27.17
CA ILE A 143 -15.38 17.99 25.81
C ILE A 143 -14.80 17.02 24.78
N LEU A 144 -13.56 16.57 24.97
CA LEU A 144 -12.92 15.58 24.10
C LEU A 144 -13.74 14.29 24.00
N LEU A 145 -14.23 13.77 25.14
CA LEU A 145 -15.11 12.62 25.13
C LEU A 145 -16.48 12.89 24.53
N SER A 146 -17.05 14.09 24.71
CA SER A 146 -18.35 14.42 24.13
C SER A 146 -18.31 14.47 22.60
N LEU A 147 -17.17 14.88 22.03
CA LEU A 147 -16.97 15.02 20.59
C LEU A 147 -16.44 13.74 19.96
N LEU A 148 -15.46 13.10 20.60
CA LEU A 148 -14.69 12.00 20.03
C LEU A 148 -14.99 10.66 20.71
N GLY A 149 -15.49 10.70 21.95
CA GLY A 149 -15.77 9.53 22.76
C GLY A 149 -17.16 8.94 22.53
N PRO A 150 -17.34 7.66 22.89
CA PRO A 150 -18.64 7.03 22.85
C PRO A 150 -19.45 7.42 24.11
N VAL A 151 -20.74 7.73 23.99
CA VAL A 151 -21.57 8.15 25.14
C VAL A 151 -22.07 6.92 25.89
N TYR A 152 -21.58 6.71 27.11
CA TYR A 152 -21.76 5.49 27.90
C TYR A 152 -23.19 4.92 27.94
N GLU A 153 -24.23 5.75 28.10
CA GLU A 153 -25.63 5.27 28.12
C GLU A 153 -26.12 4.75 26.76
N THR A 154 -25.60 5.27 25.65
CA THR A 154 -25.96 4.80 24.29
C THR A 154 -25.14 3.60 23.86
N ILE A 155 -23.96 3.37 24.47
CA ILE A 155 -23.11 2.22 24.14
C ILE A 155 -23.75 0.91 24.56
N GLU A 156 -24.35 0.82 25.75
CA GLU A 156 -24.94 -0.44 26.23
C GLU A 156 -26.07 -0.92 25.31
N GLU A 157 -26.94 0.00 24.87
CA GLU A 157 -28.01 -0.34 23.92
C GLU A 157 -27.46 -0.65 22.53
N LEU A 158 -26.42 0.06 22.07
CA LEU A 158 -25.72 -0.29 20.83
C LEU A 158 -25.05 -1.66 20.92
N ASP A 159 -24.41 -2.01 22.03
CA ASP A 159 -23.79 -3.32 22.25
C ASP A 159 -24.83 -4.43 22.22
N ARG A 160 -26.00 -4.21 22.84
CA ARG A 160 -27.14 -5.12 22.75
C ARG A 160 -27.58 -5.32 21.29
N LEU A 161 -27.74 -4.23 20.53
CA LEU A 161 -28.15 -4.28 19.13
C LEU A 161 -27.09 -4.95 18.24
N ILE A 162 -25.82 -4.61 18.42
CA ILE A 162 -24.68 -5.19 17.69
C ILE A 162 -24.58 -6.71 17.95
N GLY A 163 -25.03 -7.18 19.11
CA GLY A 163 -25.10 -8.59 19.48
C GLY A 163 -26.22 -9.38 18.78
N ILE A 164 -27.13 -8.73 18.05
CA ILE A 164 -28.25 -9.42 17.39
C ILE A 164 -27.78 -10.02 16.06
N GLU A 165 -27.85 -11.35 15.96
CA GLU A 165 -27.48 -12.08 14.74
C GLU A 165 -28.53 -11.94 13.62
N ASN A 166 -29.81 -11.86 13.97
CA ASN A 166 -30.93 -11.77 13.03
C ASN A 166 -31.79 -10.54 13.39
N PRO A 167 -31.42 -9.34 12.94
CA PRO A 167 -32.12 -8.11 13.29
C PRO A 167 -33.50 -8.01 12.64
N SER A 168 -34.42 -7.37 13.34
CA SER A 168 -35.73 -6.97 12.86
C SER A 168 -35.75 -5.52 12.38
N ARG A 169 -36.85 -5.10 11.75
CA ARG A 169 -37.06 -3.68 11.38
C ARG A 169 -37.13 -2.77 12.60
N GLU A 170 -37.64 -3.27 13.73
CA GLU A 170 -37.70 -2.52 14.99
C GLU A 170 -36.30 -2.25 15.55
N ASP A 171 -35.40 -3.24 15.46
CA ASP A 171 -33.99 -3.07 15.85
C ASP A 171 -33.31 -2.00 14.99
N MET A 172 -33.62 -1.95 13.70
CA MET A 172 -33.08 -0.94 12.78
C MET A 172 -33.62 0.47 13.07
N GLU A 173 -34.89 0.61 13.47
CA GLU A 173 -35.41 1.91 13.94
C GLU A 173 -34.68 2.37 15.21
N LEU A 174 -34.41 1.46 16.14
CA LEU A 174 -33.66 1.79 17.34
C LEU A 174 -32.23 2.22 16.98
N VAL A 175 -31.52 1.48 16.12
CA VAL A 175 -30.20 1.87 15.61
C VAL A 175 -30.26 3.29 15.02
N LYS A 176 -31.18 3.59 14.11
CA LYS A 176 -31.32 4.94 13.53
C LYS A 176 -31.51 6.02 14.58
N SER A 177 -32.25 5.74 15.64
CA SER A 177 -32.45 6.70 16.75
C SER A 177 -31.18 6.93 17.59
N LEU A 178 -30.28 5.95 17.68
CA LEU A 178 -29.05 5.98 18.47
C LEU A 178 -27.84 6.50 17.67
N LEU A 179 -27.84 6.34 16.34
CA LEU A 179 -26.80 6.82 15.44
C LEU A 179 -26.88 8.33 15.16
N LYS A 180 -27.27 9.14 16.15
CA LYS A 180 -27.35 10.61 16.05
C LYS A 180 -26.00 11.32 16.25
N LYS A 181 -24.94 10.58 16.58
CA LYS A 181 -23.58 11.10 16.79
C LYS A 181 -22.61 10.31 15.93
N GLN A 182 -21.58 10.95 15.39
CA GLN A 182 -20.58 10.21 14.60
C GLN A 182 -19.81 9.19 15.44
N SER A 183 -19.59 9.44 16.73
CA SER A 183 -18.94 8.44 17.60
C SER A 183 -19.78 7.16 17.72
N HIS A 184 -21.10 7.26 17.82
CA HIS A 184 -22.02 6.11 17.81
C HIS A 184 -22.05 5.44 16.45
N TYR A 185 -22.11 6.22 15.37
CA TYR A 185 -22.03 5.75 13.99
C TYR A 185 -20.77 4.91 13.75
N ARG A 186 -19.62 5.44 14.15
CA ARG A 186 -18.32 4.76 14.12
C ARG A 186 -18.35 3.49 14.93
N TYR A 187 -18.81 3.58 16.18
CA TYR A 187 -18.81 2.46 17.11
C TYR A 187 -19.64 1.30 16.56
N PHE A 188 -20.83 1.60 16.04
CA PHE A 188 -21.72 0.63 15.42
C PHE A 188 -21.03 -0.10 14.26
N PHE A 189 -20.58 0.58 13.22
CA PHE A 189 -19.93 -0.08 12.07
C PHE A 189 -18.58 -0.73 12.41
N LYS A 190 -17.84 -0.19 13.39
CA LYS A 190 -16.58 -0.77 13.87
C LYS A 190 -16.78 -2.07 14.64
N ASN A 191 -17.92 -2.28 15.31
CA ASN A 191 -18.18 -3.48 16.11
C ASN A 191 -19.20 -4.44 15.48
N LEU A 192 -20.00 -3.98 14.52
CA LEU A 192 -20.93 -4.83 13.78
C LEU A 192 -20.20 -5.89 12.95
N HIS A 193 -20.63 -7.14 13.07
CA HIS A 193 -19.99 -8.30 12.43
C HIS A 193 -20.98 -9.38 11.95
N TYR A 194 -22.24 -9.36 12.40
CA TYR A 194 -23.25 -10.33 11.97
C TYR A 194 -23.76 -10.00 10.55
N PRO A 195 -23.67 -10.95 9.58
CA PRO A 195 -23.97 -10.65 8.18
C PRO A 195 -25.43 -10.30 7.86
N ASN A 196 -26.41 -10.75 8.66
CA ASN A 196 -27.82 -10.56 8.35
C ASN A 196 -28.30 -9.11 8.52
N TRP A 197 -27.44 -8.22 9.03
CA TRP A 197 -27.70 -6.78 9.03
C TRP A 197 -27.63 -6.16 7.63
N ILE A 198 -27.01 -6.82 6.65
CA ILE A 198 -26.73 -6.21 5.34
C ILE A 198 -28.02 -5.76 4.62
N ASP A 199 -29.08 -6.56 4.67
CA ASP A 199 -30.33 -6.28 3.97
C ASP A 199 -31.03 -5.05 4.56
N LEU A 200 -31.12 -4.97 5.90
CA LEU A 200 -31.69 -3.81 6.59
C LEU A 200 -30.87 -2.54 6.37
N LEU A 201 -29.55 -2.63 6.36
CA LEU A 201 -28.69 -1.48 6.11
C LEU A 201 -28.83 -0.96 4.67
N VAL A 202 -29.01 -1.85 3.70
CA VAL A 202 -29.29 -1.48 2.30
C VAL A 202 -30.68 -0.84 2.18
N GLU A 203 -31.71 -1.42 2.81
CA GLU A 203 -33.08 -0.88 2.84
C GLU A 203 -33.16 0.52 3.48
N ASN A 204 -32.20 0.86 4.35
CA ASN A 204 -32.13 2.14 5.06
C ASN A 204 -31.02 3.06 4.53
N ASP A 205 -30.65 2.91 3.26
CA ASP A 205 -29.84 3.85 2.48
C ASP A 205 -28.37 4.03 2.92
N PHE A 206 -27.85 3.22 3.85
CA PHE A 206 -26.45 3.29 4.31
C PHE A 206 -25.42 3.02 3.19
N PHE A 207 -25.85 2.39 2.09
CA PHE A 207 -25.01 2.07 0.93
C PHE A 207 -25.57 2.67 -0.38
N ASN A 208 -26.22 3.84 -0.31
CA ASN A 208 -26.75 4.50 -1.50
C ASN A 208 -25.78 5.47 -2.16
N THR A 209 -25.00 6.21 -1.36
CA THR A 209 -24.16 7.29 -1.84
C THR A 209 -22.69 6.87 -1.82
N PRO A 210 -21.96 6.92 -2.95
CA PRO A 210 -20.53 6.65 -2.95
C PRO A 210 -19.79 7.73 -2.14
N PRO A 211 -19.02 7.35 -1.10
CA PRO A 211 -18.29 8.33 -0.30
C PRO A 211 -17.23 9.03 -1.15
N GLN A 212 -17.03 10.33 -0.95
CA GLN A 212 -16.06 11.15 -1.67
C GLN A 212 -14.87 11.52 -0.78
N LYS A 213 -13.80 12.03 -1.40
CA LYS A 213 -12.63 12.50 -0.67
C LYS A 213 -13.02 13.60 0.31
N GLY A 214 -12.68 13.40 1.59
CA GLY A 214 -12.99 14.32 2.68
C GLY A 214 -14.28 13.97 3.44
N ASP A 215 -15.12 13.09 2.89
CA ASP A 215 -16.31 12.61 3.60
C ASP A 215 -15.93 11.72 4.78
N TYR A 216 -16.78 11.70 5.79
CA TYR A 216 -16.68 10.73 6.89
C TYR A 216 -17.39 9.43 6.49
N SER A 217 -16.63 8.35 6.25
CA SER A 217 -17.20 7.03 5.89
C SER A 217 -16.51 5.88 6.62
N VAL A 218 -17.32 5.01 7.22
CA VAL A 218 -16.89 3.86 8.05
C VAL A 218 -17.67 2.58 7.74
N GLU A 219 -18.77 2.67 7.00
CA GLU A 219 -19.63 1.59 6.53
C GLU A 219 -18.87 0.55 5.69
N PRO A 220 -17.90 0.92 4.82
CA PRO A 220 -17.07 -0.05 4.11
C PRO A 220 -16.36 -1.06 5.02
N LEU A 221 -16.04 -0.71 6.28
CA LEU A 221 -15.45 -1.64 7.25
C LEU A 221 -16.35 -2.85 7.51
N TYR A 222 -17.66 -2.65 7.55
CA TYR A 222 -18.62 -3.73 7.76
C TYR A 222 -18.65 -4.69 6.57
N LEU A 223 -18.60 -4.16 5.33
CA LEU A 223 -18.53 -4.98 4.12
C LEU A 223 -17.31 -5.91 4.14
N THR A 224 -16.14 -5.41 4.54
CA THR A 224 -14.92 -6.22 4.70
C THR A 224 -15.13 -7.39 5.67
N LYS A 225 -15.87 -7.20 6.76
CA LYS A 225 -16.05 -8.24 7.79
C LYS A 225 -16.93 -9.39 7.32
N ILE A 226 -17.95 -9.10 6.52
CA ILE A 226 -18.97 -10.10 6.11
C ILE A 226 -18.70 -10.71 4.74
N ALA A 227 -17.70 -10.20 4.01
CA ALA A 227 -17.42 -10.58 2.62
C ALA A 227 -17.06 -12.07 2.41
N ASP A 228 -16.68 -12.81 3.44
CA ASP A 228 -16.48 -14.26 3.36
C ASP A 228 -17.80 -15.05 3.36
N LYS A 229 -18.85 -14.52 4.00
CA LYS A 229 -20.17 -15.16 4.15
C LYS A 229 -21.22 -14.63 3.17
N LYS A 230 -21.16 -13.35 2.83
CA LYS A 230 -22.16 -12.59 2.04
C LYS A 230 -21.53 -11.89 0.83
N TYR A 231 -20.63 -12.58 0.13
CA TYR A 231 -19.81 -11.97 -0.92
C TYR A 231 -20.62 -11.42 -2.10
N GLN A 232 -21.77 -12.03 -2.43
CA GLN A 232 -22.57 -11.63 -3.59
C GLN A 232 -23.19 -10.25 -3.35
N GLU A 233 -23.83 -10.08 -2.20
CA GLU A 233 -24.42 -8.82 -1.75
C GLU A 233 -23.33 -7.74 -1.62
N VAL A 234 -22.19 -8.08 -1.01
CA VAL A 234 -21.06 -7.16 -0.87
C VAL A 234 -20.52 -6.69 -2.23
N ILE A 235 -20.36 -7.58 -3.20
CA ILE A 235 -19.86 -7.22 -4.53
C ILE A 235 -20.82 -6.28 -5.26
N GLU A 236 -22.14 -6.52 -5.17
CA GLU A 236 -23.12 -5.63 -5.80
C GLU A 236 -23.15 -4.25 -5.13
N ILE A 237 -22.97 -4.17 -3.81
CA ILE A 237 -22.81 -2.90 -3.11
C ILE A 237 -21.53 -2.18 -3.59
N ILE A 238 -20.38 -2.86 -3.63
CA ILE A 238 -19.12 -2.26 -4.10
C ILE A 238 -19.25 -1.76 -5.54
N LYS A 239 -19.95 -2.50 -6.40
CA LYS A 239 -20.23 -2.10 -7.78
C LYS A 239 -21.06 -0.82 -7.85
N LYS A 240 -22.11 -0.71 -7.04
CA LYS A 240 -22.92 0.53 -6.91
C LYS A 240 -22.07 1.70 -6.41
N LEU A 241 -21.18 1.47 -5.46
CA LEU A 241 -20.31 2.49 -4.85
C LEU A 241 -19.00 2.73 -5.62
N SER A 242 -18.85 2.15 -6.82
CA SER A 242 -17.56 2.05 -7.52
C SER A 242 -16.97 3.37 -8.03
N ASN A 243 -17.77 4.45 -8.02
CA ASN A 243 -17.33 5.80 -8.38
C ASN A 243 -16.79 6.61 -7.18
N THR A 244 -16.56 5.96 -6.03
CA THR A 244 -15.97 6.60 -4.86
C THR A 244 -14.58 7.18 -5.13
N THR A 245 -14.33 8.38 -4.59
CA THR A 245 -12.99 8.98 -4.48
C THR A 245 -12.43 8.90 -3.06
N HIS A 246 -13.18 8.33 -2.11
CA HIS A 246 -12.77 8.17 -0.72
C HIS A 246 -11.74 7.03 -0.60
N GLU A 247 -10.50 7.38 -0.32
CA GLU A 247 -9.36 6.47 -0.31
C GLU A 247 -9.54 5.30 0.70
N GLY A 248 -10.04 5.61 1.90
CA GLY A 248 -10.34 4.59 2.92
C GLY A 248 -11.39 3.55 2.49
N ALA A 249 -12.44 3.98 1.79
CA ALA A 249 -13.46 3.09 1.25
C ALA A 249 -12.88 2.17 0.17
N GLN A 250 -12.03 2.71 -0.71
CA GLN A 250 -11.33 1.92 -1.74
C GLN A 250 -10.49 0.80 -1.11
N VAL A 251 -9.76 1.09 -0.01
CA VAL A 251 -8.99 0.07 0.73
C VAL A 251 -9.87 -1.04 1.26
N GLU A 252 -10.97 -0.68 1.92
CA GLU A 252 -11.90 -1.67 2.48
C GLU A 252 -12.61 -2.47 1.39
N PHE A 253 -12.98 -1.86 0.28
CA PHE A 253 -13.54 -2.57 -0.87
C PHE A 253 -12.55 -3.61 -1.41
N ILE A 254 -11.28 -3.28 -1.62
CA ILE A 254 -10.30 -4.28 -2.06
C ILE A 254 -10.12 -5.40 -1.02
N LYS A 255 -10.10 -5.08 0.28
CA LYS A 255 -10.05 -6.12 1.34
C LYS A 255 -11.25 -7.06 1.28
N ALA A 256 -12.45 -6.53 1.06
CA ALA A 256 -13.66 -7.33 0.87
C ALA A 256 -13.56 -8.23 -0.37
N LEU A 257 -13.09 -7.70 -1.50
CA LEU A 257 -12.90 -8.47 -2.74
C LEU A 257 -11.86 -9.60 -2.58
N ILE A 258 -10.80 -9.39 -1.78
CA ILE A 258 -9.82 -10.44 -1.46
C ILE A 258 -10.46 -11.62 -0.72
N LYS A 259 -11.55 -11.40 0.04
CA LYS A 259 -12.27 -12.49 0.72
C LYS A 259 -13.27 -13.23 -0.17
N ALA A 260 -13.78 -12.57 -1.21
CA ALA A 260 -14.76 -13.15 -2.13
C ALA A 260 -14.12 -14.07 -3.20
N PRO A 261 -14.83 -15.07 -3.76
CA PRO A 261 -14.33 -15.87 -4.89
C PRO A 261 -13.93 -14.99 -6.09
N ILE A 262 -12.74 -15.21 -6.68
CA ILE A 262 -12.18 -14.23 -7.63
C ILE A 262 -13.06 -14.02 -8.87
N LYS A 263 -13.72 -15.09 -9.34
CA LYS A 263 -14.55 -15.06 -10.55
C LYS A 263 -15.67 -14.01 -10.45
N ASN A 264 -16.20 -13.80 -9.24
CA ASN A 264 -17.25 -12.83 -8.98
C ASN A 264 -16.72 -11.39 -8.90
N THR A 265 -15.43 -11.19 -8.62
CA THR A 265 -14.83 -9.85 -8.46
C THR A 265 -14.34 -9.26 -9.79
N LEU A 266 -14.16 -10.07 -10.83
CA LEU A 266 -13.61 -9.66 -12.14
C LEU A 266 -14.41 -8.52 -12.80
N GLN A 267 -15.72 -8.45 -12.56
CA GLN A 267 -16.58 -7.37 -13.06
C GLN A 267 -16.15 -5.98 -12.57
N LEU A 268 -15.41 -5.89 -11.47
CA LEU A 268 -14.93 -4.63 -10.88
C LEU A 268 -13.58 -4.16 -11.44
N LYS A 269 -12.96 -4.87 -12.40
CA LYS A 269 -11.62 -4.53 -12.91
C LYS A 269 -11.48 -3.08 -13.37
N LYS A 270 -12.50 -2.52 -14.02
CA LYS A 270 -12.52 -1.11 -14.46
C LYS A 270 -12.53 -0.14 -13.28
N ALA A 271 -13.29 -0.45 -12.22
CA ALA A 271 -13.32 0.36 -11.02
C ALA A 271 -11.96 0.35 -10.31
N ILE A 272 -11.37 -0.84 -10.17
CA ILE A 272 -10.05 -1.02 -9.55
C ILE A 272 -8.98 -0.20 -10.30
N LYS A 273 -8.94 -0.28 -11.64
CA LYS A 273 -8.00 0.51 -12.46
C LYS A 273 -8.21 2.03 -12.29
N ARG A 274 -9.45 2.49 -12.11
CA ARG A 274 -9.75 3.90 -11.81
C ARG A 274 -9.30 4.31 -10.41
N TRP A 275 -9.45 3.46 -9.40
CA TRP A 275 -8.96 3.77 -8.05
C TRP A 275 -7.44 3.87 -8.01
N ILE A 276 -6.75 2.94 -8.69
CA ILE A 276 -5.28 3.01 -8.88
C ILE A 276 -4.91 4.31 -9.62
N ALA A 277 -5.70 4.69 -10.62
CA ALA A 277 -5.49 5.91 -11.39
C ALA A 277 -5.63 7.20 -10.59
N SER A 278 -6.57 7.23 -9.65
CA SER A 278 -6.90 8.41 -8.83
C SER A 278 -6.12 8.47 -7.53
N ALA A 279 -5.37 7.43 -7.18
CA ALA A 279 -4.56 7.41 -5.96
C ALA A 279 -3.52 8.52 -6.05
N GLN A 280 -3.56 9.47 -5.10
CA GLN A 280 -2.51 10.47 -4.98
C GLN A 280 -1.23 9.80 -4.47
N SER A 281 -0.09 10.42 -4.77
CA SER A 281 1.21 9.95 -4.31
C SER A 281 1.20 9.77 -2.78
N GLY A 282 1.60 8.58 -2.31
CA GLY A 282 1.71 8.27 -0.87
C GLY A 282 0.59 7.40 -0.27
N TYR A 283 -0.45 7.01 -1.01
CA TYR A 283 -1.52 6.15 -0.46
C TYR A 283 -1.15 4.64 -0.40
N PHE A 284 -0.13 4.32 0.41
CA PHE A 284 0.46 2.99 0.56
C PHE A 284 -0.55 1.88 0.93
N ALA A 285 -1.59 2.23 1.70
CA ALA A 285 -2.60 1.28 2.16
C ALA A 285 -3.34 0.62 0.99
N LEU A 286 -3.71 1.38 -0.04
CA LEU A 286 -4.38 0.83 -1.23
C LEU A 286 -3.43 -0.05 -2.02
N SER A 287 -2.23 0.43 -2.33
CA SER A 287 -1.24 -0.33 -3.09
C SER A 287 -0.97 -1.71 -2.48
N LYS A 288 -0.85 -1.78 -1.14
CA LYS A 288 -0.72 -3.04 -0.42
C LYS A 288 -1.89 -4.00 -0.67
N GLN A 289 -3.13 -3.51 -0.59
CA GLN A 289 -4.30 -4.35 -0.84
C GLN A 289 -4.41 -4.77 -2.30
N ILE A 290 -4.09 -3.90 -3.25
CA ILE A 290 -4.11 -4.26 -4.68
C ILE A 290 -3.10 -5.38 -4.98
N ILE A 291 -1.91 -5.35 -4.37
CA ILE A 291 -0.91 -6.41 -4.53
C ILE A 291 -1.45 -7.76 -4.04
N LEU A 292 -2.13 -7.77 -2.88
CA LEU A 292 -2.76 -8.98 -2.36
C LEU A 292 -3.87 -9.49 -3.28
N TYR A 293 -4.63 -8.58 -3.90
CA TYR A 293 -5.64 -8.92 -4.88
C TYR A 293 -5.02 -9.49 -6.18
N ILE A 294 -3.93 -8.91 -6.68
CA ILE A 294 -3.18 -9.45 -7.83
C ILE A 294 -2.66 -10.86 -7.53
N LYS A 295 -2.10 -11.08 -6.33
CA LYS A 295 -1.64 -12.41 -5.91
C LYS A 295 -2.78 -13.42 -6.01
N LYS A 296 -3.96 -13.07 -5.49
CA LYS A 296 -5.15 -13.94 -5.54
C LYS A 296 -5.58 -14.23 -6.98
N LEU A 297 -5.54 -13.24 -7.88
CA LEU A 297 -5.81 -13.44 -9.31
C LEU A 297 -4.88 -14.49 -9.92
N PHE A 298 -3.58 -14.44 -9.63
CA PHE A 298 -2.63 -15.47 -10.10
C PHE A 298 -2.90 -16.85 -9.48
N GLU A 299 -3.20 -16.91 -8.17
CA GLU A 299 -3.49 -18.17 -7.48
C GLU A 299 -4.75 -18.87 -8.02
N GLU A 300 -5.74 -18.08 -8.46
CA GLU A 300 -6.99 -18.57 -9.07
C GLU A 300 -6.94 -18.53 -10.61
N ASN A 301 -5.76 -18.38 -11.20
CA ASN A 301 -5.51 -18.57 -12.63
C ASN A 301 -6.13 -17.50 -13.57
N GLU A 302 -6.44 -16.31 -13.04
CA GLU A 302 -6.96 -15.15 -13.77
C GLU A 302 -5.81 -14.22 -14.23
N VAL A 303 -4.92 -14.80 -15.04
CA VAL A 303 -3.60 -14.23 -15.40
C VAL A 303 -3.71 -12.90 -16.15
N ASP A 304 -4.58 -12.82 -17.16
CA ASP A 304 -4.72 -11.61 -17.99
C ASP A 304 -5.14 -10.39 -17.16
N ILE A 305 -6.08 -10.59 -16.23
CA ILE A 305 -6.58 -9.54 -15.36
C ILE A 305 -5.52 -9.15 -14.34
N ALA A 306 -4.76 -10.13 -13.83
CA ALA A 306 -3.62 -9.87 -12.96
C ALA A 306 -2.58 -8.96 -13.63
N PHE A 307 -2.26 -9.23 -14.91
CA PHE A 307 -1.40 -8.38 -15.72
C PHE A 307 -1.98 -6.99 -15.94
N GLU A 308 -3.26 -6.88 -16.32
CA GLU A 308 -3.91 -5.60 -16.54
C GLU A 308 -3.83 -4.67 -15.32
N ILE A 309 -4.05 -5.23 -14.12
CA ILE A 309 -4.00 -4.47 -12.86
C ILE A 309 -2.55 -4.15 -12.46
N THR A 310 -1.63 -5.09 -12.67
CA THR A 310 -0.18 -4.86 -12.46
C THR A 310 0.32 -3.69 -13.30
N ASN A 311 -0.02 -3.67 -14.59
CA ASN A 311 0.32 -2.58 -15.50
C ASN A 311 -0.32 -1.25 -15.06
N ALA A 312 -1.55 -1.27 -14.54
CA ALA A 312 -2.19 -0.07 -14.05
C ALA A 312 -1.47 0.55 -12.84
N ILE A 313 -0.90 -0.28 -11.95
CA ILE A 313 -0.10 0.18 -10.80
C ILE A 313 1.24 0.73 -11.27
N LEU A 314 1.91 0.04 -12.18
CA LEU A 314 3.25 0.42 -12.65
C LEU A 314 3.25 1.51 -13.72
N ALA A 315 2.08 1.88 -14.23
CA ALA A 315 1.95 2.92 -15.23
C ALA A 315 2.51 4.26 -14.71
N ILE A 316 3.47 4.80 -15.47
CA ILE A 316 3.99 6.15 -15.30
C ILE A 316 2.90 7.12 -15.78
N ARG A 317 2.58 8.15 -14.99
CA ARG A 317 1.51 9.11 -15.31
C ARG A 317 2.02 10.53 -15.20
N GLU A 318 1.75 11.32 -16.23
CA GLU A 318 2.00 12.76 -16.21
C GLU A 318 0.98 13.43 -15.28
N HIS A 319 1.45 14.16 -14.26
CA HIS A 319 0.60 14.98 -13.41
C HIS A 319 0.87 16.46 -13.71
N GLN A 320 -0.16 17.20 -14.09
CA GLN A 320 -0.08 18.66 -14.17
C GLN A 320 -0.31 19.24 -12.78
N THR A 321 0.74 19.68 -12.10
CA THR A 321 0.61 20.50 -10.88
C THR A 321 0.49 21.97 -11.27
N SER A 322 -0.66 22.59 -11.00
CA SER A 322 -0.82 24.04 -11.09
C SER A 322 -0.47 24.68 -9.74
N GLU A 323 0.77 25.12 -9.57
CA GLU A 323 1.11 26.09 -8.53
C GLU A 323 1.29 27.48 -9.16
N ASN A 324 0.51 28.45 -8.67
CA ASN A 324 0.68 29.89 -8.86
C ASN A 324 1.05 30.37 -10.28
N ASN A 325 0.08 30.40 -11.21
CA ASN A 325 0.09 31.18 -12.46
C ASN A 325 1.36 31.14 -13.34
N GLN A 326 2.22 30.15 -13.15
CA GLN A 326 3.32 29.82 -14.04
C GLN A 326 3.25 28.33 -14.32
N THR A 327 2.82 27.98 -15.52
CA THR A 327 2.88 26.62 -16.06
C THR A 327 4.36 26.22 -16.19
N ARG A 328 4.95 25.70 -15.11
CA ARG A 328 6.17 24.91 -15.18
C ARG A 328 5.78 23.50 -15.55
N ILE A 329 6.11 23.09 -16.77
CA ILE A 329 6.17 21.68 -17.14
C ILE A 329 7.37 21.10 -16.40
N SER A 330 7.14 20.58 -15.20
CA SER A 330 8.12 19.75 -14.49
C SER A 330 8.08 18.37 -15.13
N TYR A 331 9.19 17.92 -15.73
CA TYR A 331 9.40 16.51 -16.07
C TYR A 331 9.82 15.75 -14.80
N ASP A 332 9.00 15.79 -13.76
CA ASP A 332 9.19 14.85 -12.65
C ASP A 332 8.74 13.48 -13.16
N MET A 333 9.67 12.51 -13.15
CA MET A 333 9.37 11.08 -13.32
C MET A 333 8.55 10.60 -12.11
N ASN A 334 7.32 11.08 -12.02
CA ASN A 334 6.37 10.67 -11.01
C ASN A 334 5.67 9.41 -11.52
N TYR A 335 6.18 8.28 -11.07
CA TYR A 335 5.40 7.04 -11.01
C TYR A 335 4.03 7.36 -10.35
N SER A 336 2.99 6.59 -10.65
CA SER A 336 1.67 6.68 -9.97
C SER A 336 1.77 6.70 -8.43
N ILE A 337 2.93 6.31 -7.91
CA ILE A 337 3.33 6.28 -6.52
C ILE A 337 4.72 6.93 -6.44
N GLU A 338 4.84 8.11 -5.81
CA GLU A 338 6.07 8.91 -5.67
C GLU A 338 7.36 8.07 -5.55
N GLY A 339 8.47 8.52 -6.15
CA GLY A 339 9.75 7.78 -6.23
C GLY A 339 10.30 7.27 -4.89
N TYR A 340 10.03 7.95 -3.77
CA TYR A 340 10.37 7.47 -2.42
C TYR A 340 9.59 6.19 -2.04
N PHE A 341 8.35 6.09 -2.48
CA PHE A 341 7.47 4.95 -2.25
C PHE A 341 7.65 3.85 -3.30
N TYR A 342 8.26 4.11 -4.45
CA TYR A 342 8.67 3.06 -5.38
C TYR A 342 9.67 2.11 -4.72
N GLY A 343 10.58 2.62 -3.88
CA GLY A 343 11.52 1.81 -3.08
C GLY A 343 10.86 0.99 -1.96
N GLU A 344 9.88 1.56 -1.23
CA GLU A 344 9.14 0.85 -0.18
C GLU A 344 8.12 -0.14 -0.76
N ILE A 345 7.49 0.20 -1.89
CA ILE A 345 6.68 -0.70 -2.68
C ILE A 345 7.54 -1.79 -3.28
N ILE A 346 8.75 -1.52 -3.78
CA ILE A 346 9.69 -2.57 -4.19
C ILE A 346 10.20 -3.38 -2.98
N LYS A 347 10.34 -2.83 -1.77
CA LYS A 347 10.68 -3.60 -0.55
C LYS A 347 9.55 -4.51 -0.07
N GLU A 348 8.30 -4.05 -0.16
CA GLU A 348 7.13 -4.82 0.23
C GLU A 348 6.72 -5.77 -0.91
N LEU A 349 6.62 -5.27 -2.16
CA LEU A 349 6.62 -6.08 -3.37
C LEU A 349 7.83 -7.01 -3.40
N HIS A 350 9.00 -6.77 -2.81
CA HIS A 350 10.07 -7.77 -2.83
C HIS A 350 9.63 -9.08 -2.14
N LYS A 351 8.81 -8.98 -1.08
CA LYS A 351 8.15 -10.13 -0.45
C LYS A 351 7.02 -10.71 -1.32
N TYR A 352 6.46 -9.93 -2.24
CA TYR A 352 5.39 -10.32 -3.17
C TYR A 352 5.79 -10.48 -4.64
N ILE A 353 7.04 -10.22 -5.00
CA ILE A 353 7.65 -10.39 -6.31
C ILE A 353 7.96 -11.86 -6.41
N SER A 354 8.47 -12.49 -5.34
CA SER A 354 8.43 -13.94 -5.22
C SER A 354 7.00 -14.49 -5.37
N PHE A 355 5.95 -13.82 -4.87
CA PHE A 355 4.56 -14.25 -5.08
C PHE A 355 4.05 -14.01 -6.51
N LEU A 356 4.40 -12.91 -7.17
CA LEU A 356 4.08 -12.61 -8.58
C LEU A 356 4.81 -13.59 -9.50
N LEU A 357 6.10 -13.83 -9.24
CA LEU A 357 6.94 -14.81 -9.92
C LEU A 357 6.43 -16.24 -9.66
N ASN A 358 6.07 -16.60 -8.43
CA ASN A 358 5.40 -17.89 -8.13
C ASN A 358 4.03 -18.00 -8.84
N GLY A 359 3.33 -16.88 -9.01
CA GLY A 359 2.10 -16.80 -9.81
C GLY A 359 2.35 -17.10 -11.28
N PHE A 360 3.41 -16.52 -11.87
CA PHE A 360 3.87 -16.85 -13.22
C PHE A 360 4.36 -18.29 -13.33
N ASP A 361 5.06 -18.81 -12.32
CA ASP A 361 5.53 -20.19 -12.27
C ASP A 361 4.34 -21.16 -12.28
N LYS A 362 3.30 -20.91 -11.48
CA LYS A 362 2.06 -21.68 -11.47
C LYS A 362 1.28 -21.58 -12.79
N ALA A 363 1.19 -20.38 -13.38
CA ALA A 363 0.56 -20.18 -14.67
C ALA A 363 1.30 -20.95 -15.80
N LEU A 364 2.63 -20.97 -15.75
CA LEU A 364 3.48 -21.77 -16.63
C LEU A 364 3.31 -23.28 -16.41
N GLU A 365 3.21 -23.74 -15.15
CA GLU A 365 2.90 -25.14 -14.82
C GLU A 365 1.54 -25.58 -15.39
N ASN A 366 0.57 -24.66 -15.42
CA ASN A 366 -0.75 -24.86 -16.01
C ASN A 366 -0.81 -24.64 -17.54
N LYS A 367 0.34 -24.46 -18.20
CA LYS A 367 0.47 -24.27 -19.68
C LYS A 367 -0.30 -23.08 -20.24
N ILE A 368 -0.36 -21.99 -19.50
CA ILE A 368 -1.04 -20.77 -19.95
C ILE A 368 -0.07 -19.90 -20.71
N ASN A 369 -0.46 -19.50 -21.92
CA ASN A 369 0.29 -18.56 -22.75
C ASN A 369 0.11 -17.13 -22.23
N PHE A 370 1.17 -16.34 -22.23
CA PHE A 370 1.14 -14.92 -21.87
C PHE A 370 2.10 -14.12 -22.76
N GLU A 371 1.82 -12.82 -22.90
CA GLU A 371 2.66 -11.90 -23.67
C GLU A 371 3.94 -11.56 -22.90
N TRP A 372 5.08 -12.01 -23.44
CA TRP A 372 6.40 -11.80 -22.85
C TRP A 372 6.75 -10.32 -22.65
N ASP A 373 6.22 -9.43 -23.49
CA ASP A 373 6.48 -7.99 -23.42
C ASP A 373 6.00 -7.36 -22.10
N SER A 374 4.92 -7.87 -21.52
CA SER A 374 4.41 -7.41 -20.22
C SER A 374 5.30 -7.87 -19.06
N ILE A 375 5.81 -9.10 -19.13
CA ILE A 375 6.78 -9.64 -18.16
C ILE A 375 8.12 -8.90 -18.28
N ILE A 376 8.59 -8.67 -19.51
CA ILE A 376 9.79 -7.89 -19.79
C ILE A 376 9.64 -6.47 -19.26
N SER A 377 8.49 -5.84 -19.42
CA SER A 377 8.21 -4.49 -18.93
C SER A 377 8.18 -4.42 -17.40
N LEU A 378 7.58 -5.41 -16.72
CA LEU A 378 7.64 -5.57 -15.26
C LEU A 378 9.09 -5.76 -14.78
N CYS A 379 9.85 -6.64 -15.44
CA CYS A 379 11.26 -6.88 -15.13
C CYS A 379 12.11 -5.61 -15.33
N LYS A 380 11.88 -4.87 -16.42
CA LYS A 380 12.53 -3.58 -16.70
C LYS A 380 12.17 -2.54 -15.64
N ALA A 381 10.90 -2.43 -15.25
CA ALA A 381 10.45 -1.49 -14.23
C ALA A 381 11.08 -1.75 -12.85
N VAL A 382 11.32 -3.02 -12.49
CA VAL A 382 12.02 -3.44 -11.28
C VAL A 382 13.53 -3.19 -11.36
N LEU A 383 14.12 -3.32 -12.55
CA LEU A 383 15.55 -3.08 -12.77
C LEU A 383 15.89 -1.58 -12.88
N ILE A 384 15.05 -0.78 -13.53
CA ILE A 384 15.25 0.66 -13.81
C ILE A 384 15.04 1.53 -12.55
N GLY A 385 14.14 1.12 -11.64
CA GLY A 385 13.87 1.88 -10.40
C GLY A 385 15.05 2.01 -9.42
N ASN A 386 16.19 1.36 -9.68
CA ASN A 386 17.39 1.44 -8.84
C ASN A 386 18.51 2.34 -9.39
N ASP A 387 18.41 2.83 -10.63
CA ASP A 387 19.42 3.72 -11.23
C ASP A 387 19.12 5.21 -11.00
N ALA A 388 17.91 5.55 -10.56
CA ALA A 388 17.58 6.91 -10.15
C ALA A 388 18.23 7.21 -8.78
N GLN A 389 19.21 8.11 -8.81
CA GLN A 389 19.93 8.68 -7.66
C GLN A 389 19.00 9.01 -6.49
N THR A 390 18.82 8.07 -5.58
CA THR A 390 18.43 8.35 -4.20
C THR A 390 19.70 8.19 -3.39
N ASP A 391 20.13 9.26 -2.73
CA ASP A 391 21.27 9.26 -1.81
C ASP A 391 20.92 8.39 -0.59
N ILE A 392 21.16 7.08 -0.74
CA ILE A 392 20.93 6.04 0.27
C ILE A 392 22.21 5.82 1.09
N SER A 393 22.98 6.87 1.35
CA SER A 393 24.21 6.81 2.16
C SER A 393 23.97 6.49 3.65
N LYS A 394 22.73 6.20 4.07
CA LYS A 394 22.37 5.91 5.47
C LYS A 394 21.31 4.81 5.58
N GLU A 395 21.63 3.54 5.27
CA GLU A 395 21.18 2.30 5.97
C GLU A 395 21.54 1.00 5.20
N PRO A 396 21.57 -0.19 5.85
CA PRO A 396 22.66 -1.16 5.69
C PRO A 396 22.62 -2.01 4.40
N ILE A 397 23.82 -2.08 3.80
CA ILE A 397 24.25 -2.72 2.54
C ILE A 397 23.88 -4.22 2.41
N PHE A 398 23.51 -4.90 3.48
CA PHE A 398 23.35 -6.37 3.49
C PHE A 398 22.07 -6.90 2.81
N TYR A 399 21.03 -6.06 2.65
CA TYR A 399 19.75 -6.47 2.05
C TYR A 399 19.65 -6.23 0.53
N LYS A 400 20.60 -5.50 -0.06
CA LYS A 400 20.56 -5.10 -1.48
C LYS A 400 21.03 -6.22 -2.42
N GLU A 401 22.08 -6.97 -2.06
CA GLU A 401 22.69 -7.98 -2.94
C GLU A 401 21.86 -9.26 -3.09
N ASN A 402 21.34 -9.81 -1.99
CA ASN A 402 20.56 -11.06 -2.01
C ASN A 402 19.21 -10.86 -2.75
N THR A 403 18.57 -9.72 -2.56
CA THR A 403 17.31 -9.35 -3.22
C THR A 403 17.48 -9.20 -4.74
N LEU A 404 18.53 -8.49 -5.17
CA LEU A 404 18.85 -8.33 -6.59
C LEU A 404 19.24 -9.68 -7.21
N ARG A 405 19.97 -10.51 -6.46
CA ARG A 405 20.33 -11.88 -6.86
C ARG A 405 19.10 -12.75 -7.03
N ASP A 406 18.12 -12.72 -6.12
CA ASP A 406 16.97 -13.62 -6.15
C ASP A 406 15.94 -13.20 -7.23
N ILE A 407 15.76 -11.88 -7.44
CA ILE A 407 14.98 -11.33 -8.56
C ILE A 407 15.66 -11.64 -9.90
N LYS A 408 16.98 -11.42 -10.04
CA LYS A 408 17.75 -11.80 -11.25
C LYS A 408 17.76 -13.31 -11.46
N THR A 409 17.74 -14.11 -10.40
CA THR A 409 17.69 -15.58 -10.45
C THR A 409 16.34 -16.07 -10.96
N SER A 410 15.24 -15.47 -10.49
CA SER A 410 13.88 -15.82 -10.90
C SER A 410 13.54 -15.31 -12.30
N ILE A 411 13.99 -14.11 -12.66
CA ILE A 411 13.96 -13.60 -14.04
C ILE A 411 14.79 -14.53 -14.94
N GLY A 412 16.04 -14.83 -14.58
CA GLY A 412 16.88 -15.76 -15.32
C GLY A 412 16.30 -17.18 -15.40
N TRP A 413 15.51 -17.62 -14.42
CA TRP A 413 14.79 -18.90 -14.45
C TRP A 413 13.58 -18.86 -15.38
N LEU A 414 12.73 -17.82 -15.28
CA LEU A 414 11.57 -17.59 -16.17
C LEU A 414 11.99 -17.40 -17.62
N PHE A 415 13.08 -16.68 -17.88
CA PHE A 415 13.66 -16.56 -19.21
C PHE A 415 14.32 -17.85 -19.69
N ARG A 416 14.98 -18.64 -18.82
CA ARG A 416 15.48 -19.97 -19.21
C ARG A 416 14.33 -20.94 -19.55
N LYS A 417 13.20 -20.87 -18.84
CA LYS A 417 11.98 -21.64 -19.15
C LYS A 417 11.28 -21.11 -20.41
N GLY A 418 11.23 -19.79 -20.60
CA GLY A 418 10.70 -19.12 -21.79
C GLY A 418 11.51 -19.38 -23.06
N LEU A 419 12.82 -19.23 -23.01
CA LEU A 419 13.75 -19.55 -24.11
C LEU A 419 13.80 -21.05 -24.43
N SER A 420 13.48 -21.92 -23.47
CA SER A 420 13.41 -23.36 -23.71
C SER A 420 12.05 -23.85 -24.19
N ASN A 421 10.98 -23.03 -24.04
CA ASN A 421 9.61 -23.34 -24.43
C ASN A 421 9.11 -22.55 -25.66
N ASN A 422 9.66 -21.38 -26.00
CA ASN A 422 9.23 -20.58 -27.17
C ASN A 422 10.21 -20.67 -28.35
N ASN A 423 9.70 -21.18 -29.46
CA ASN A 423 10.33 -21.24 -30.79
C ASN A 423 10.44 -19.86 -31.51
N GLU A 424 10.28 -18.74 -30.81
CA GLU A 424 9.96 -17.45 -31.46
C GLU A 424 11.09 -16.41 -31.50
N ASN A 425 12.12 -16.50 -30.66
CA ASN A 425 13.23 -15.56 -30.77
C ASN A 425 14.02 -15.81 -32.06
N SER A 426 14.26 -14.74 -32.81
CA SER A 426 15.03 -14.80 -34.04
C SER A 426 16.51 -15.05 -33.72
N ILE A 427 17.19 -15.77 -34.61
CA ILE A 427 18.61 -16.09 -34.46
C ILE A 427 19.50 -14.83 -34.34
N GLN A 428 19.06 -13.72 -34.93
CA GLN A 428 19.69 -12.40 -34.88
C GLN A 428 19.64 -11.76 -33.48
N GLU A 429 18.52 -11.90 -32.76
CA GLU A 429 18.38 -11.37 -31.40
C GLU A 429 19.24 -12.15 -30.41
N ILE A 430 19.33 -13.47 -30.59
CA ILE A 430 20.24 -14.32 -29.80
C ILE A 430 21.69 -13.88 -30.03
N LEU A 431 22.09 -13.68 -31.28
CA LEU A 431 23.45 -13.24 -31.62
C LEU A 431 23.78 -11.87 -31.00
N LYS A 432 22.86 -10.91 -31.12
CA LYS A 432 23.01 -9.57 -30.52
C LYS A 432 23.18 -9.65 -29.00
N TYR A 433 22.36 -10.45 -28.33
CA TYR A 433 22.43 -10.61 -26.88
C TYR A 433 23.75 -11.25 -26.42
N VAL A 434 24.20 -12.32 -27.08
CA VAL A 434 25.46 -13.00 -26.73
C VAL A 434 26.66 -12.07 -26.94
N LYS A 435 26.60 -11.20 -27.96
CA LYS A 435 27.61 -10.19 -28.25
C LYS A 435 27.67 -9.09 -27.18
N ASP A 436 26.50 -8.58 -26.78
CA ASP A 436 26.40 -7.44 -25.84
C ASP A 436 26.47 -7.88 -24.37
N TYR A 437 26.58 -9.19 -24.09
CA TYR A 437 26.53 -9.73 -22.73
C TYR A 437 27.75 -9.33 -21.88
N GLN A 438 27.49 -8.56 -20.83
CA GLN A 438 28.43 -8.22 -19.77
C GLN A 438 28.17 -9.08 -18.53
N GLU A 439 29.23 -9.71 -18.03
CA GLU A 439 29.17 -10.63 -16.90
C GLU A 439 28.95 -9.83 -15.60
N PRO A 440 27.90 -10.13 -14.82
CA PRO A 440 27.71 -9.48 -13.53
C PRO A 440 28.82 -9.85 -12.56
N GLU A 441 29.36 -8.89 -11.83
CA GLU A 441 30.32 -9.16 -10.74
C GLU A 441 29.71 -10.16 -9.74
N HIS A 442 30.48 -11.20 -9.41
CA HIS A 442 30.18 -12.23 -8.40
C HIS A 442 29.01 -13.18 -8.68
N SER A 443 28.87 -13.66 -9.93
CA SER A 443 27.90 -14.71 -10.28
C SER A 443 28.55 -15.99 -10.84
N LEU A 444 28.49 -17.09 -10.08
CA LEU A 444 28.95 -18.42 -10.53
C LEU A 444 28.01 -19.04 -11.58
N THR A 445 26.70 -18.79 -11.45
CA THR A 445 25.63 -19.34 -12.32
C THR A 445 25.35 -18.52 -13.58
N PHE A 446 25.65 -17.22 -13.56
CA PHE A 446 25.48 -16.30 -14.70
C PHE A 446 26.82 -15.78 -15.22
N SER A 447 27.86 -16.59 -15.02
CA SER A 447 29.15 -16.41 -15.67
C SER A 447 29.01 -16.59 -17.18
N LYS A 448 30.01 -16.16 -17.94
CA LYS A 448 30.11 -16.46 -19.39
C LYS A 448 29.94 -17.97 -19.66
N ILE A 449 30.32 -18.82 -18.70
CA ILE A 449 30.13 -20.28 -18.76
C ILE A 449 28.64 -20.69 -18.70
N GLY A 450 27.84 -20.02 -17.86
CA GLY A 450 26.40 -20.27 -17.74
C GLY A 450 25.62 -19.88 -19.00
N LEU A 451 25.96 -18.74 -19.60
CA LEU A 451 25.40 -18.33 -20.90
C LEU A 451 25.80 -19.32 -22.01
N GLY A 452 27.07 -19.76 -22.02
CA GLY A 452 27.56 -20.78 -22.93
C GLY A 452 26.76 -22.10 -22.86
N ARG A 453 26.48 -22.60 -21.64
CA ARG A 453 25.64 -23.81 -21.48
C ARG A 453 24.22 -23.64 -22.00
N THR A 454 23.65 -22.43 -21.87
CA THR A 454 22.33 -22.12 -22.41
C THR A 454 22.36 -22.09 -23.92
N LEU A 455 23.37 -21.44 -24.51
CA LEU A 455 23.60 -21.40 -25.95
C LEU A 455 23.73 -22.82 -26.53
N ARG A 456 24.50 -23.70 -25.88
CA ARG A 456 24.62 -25.11 -26.25
C ARG A 456 23.27 -25.81 -26.36
N ASN A 457 22.42 -25.69 -25.33
CA ASN A 457 21.13 -26.38 -25.29
C ASN A 457 20.16 -25.85 -26.36
N ILE A 458 20.33 -24.60 -26.81
CA ILE A 458 19.52 -24.03 -27.89
C ILE A 458 20.02 -24.55 -29.25
N VAL A 459 21.34 -24.57 -29.46
CA VAL A 459 21.97 -25.14 -30.68
C VAL A 459 21.60 -26.61 -30.85
N GLU A 460 21.58 -27.38 -29.76
CA GLU A 460 21.13 -28.77 -29.75
C GLU A 460 19.72 -28.93 -30.35
N LYS A 461 18.82 -27.98 -30.09
CA LYS A 461 17.42 -28.03 -30.53
C LYS A 461 17.17 -27.39 -31.90
N ARG A 462 17.98 -26.40 -32.30
CA ARG A 462 17.80 -25.59 -33.53
C ARG A 462 19.09 -25.49 -34.37
N PRO A 463 19.80 -26.60 -34.67
CA PRO A 463 21.15 -26.52 -35.23
C PRO A 463 21.22 -25.80 -36.58
N ASN A 464 20.21 -25.97 -37.44
CA ASN A 464 20.18 -25.35 -38.77
C ASN A 464 20.25 -23.82 -38.71
N GLU A 465 19.53 -23.19 -37.79
CA GLU A 465 19.56 -21.74 -37.67
C GLU A 465 20.92 -21.23 -37.22
N PHE A 466 21.61 -21.99 -36.36
CA PHE A 466 22.94 -21.63 -35.92
C PHE A 466 24.00 -21.81 -37.00
N THR A 467 23.81 -22.71 -37.97
CA THR A 467 24.74 -22.84 -39.12
C THR A 467 24.80 -21.59 -40.00
N GLU A 468 23.72 -20.78 -40.04
CA GLU A 468 23.66 -19.54 -40.81
C GLU A 468 24.49 -18.41 -40.19
N ILE A 469 24.62 -18.39 -38.87
CA ILE A 469 25.29 -17.31 -38.13
C ILE A 469 26.70 -17.66 -37.66
N LEU A 470 27.20 -18.88 -37.92
CA LEU A 470 28.58 -19.28 -37.61
C LEU A 470 29.67 -18.33 -38.15
N PRO A 471 29.54 -17.73 -39.35
CA PRO A 471 30.53 -16.75 -39.83
C PRO A 471 30.67 -15.52 -38.92
N GLU A 472 29.58 -15.08 -38.27
CA GLU A 472 29.62 -13.94 -37.35
C GLU A 472 30.38 -14.27 -36.06
N PHE A 473 30.37 -15.53 -35.62
CA PHE A 473 31.17 -15.99 -34.48
C PHE A 473 32.68 -15.99 -34.77
N LEU A 474 33.09 -16.12 -36.04
CA LEU A 474 34.48 -15.95 -36.42
C LEU A 474 34.88 -14.46 -36.50
N LYS A 475 33.96 -13.62 -36.97
CA LYS A 475 34.17 -12.19 -37.21
C LYS A 475 34.35 -11.36 -35.93
N PHE A 476 33.68 -11.71 -34.83
CA PHE A 476 33.73 -10.95 -33.58
C PHE A 476 34.49 -11.71 -32.49
N SER A 477 35.62 -11.15 -32.05
CA SER A 477 36.50 -11.77 -31.05
C SER A 477 35.83 -11.95 -29.68
N GLU A 478 34.84 -11.11 -29.36
CA GLU A 478 34.08 -11.19 -28.10
C GLU A 478 33.21 -12.45 -28.01
N LEU A 479 32.92 -13.08 -29.16
CA LEU A 479 32.12 -14.30 -29.30
C LEU A 479 32.96 -15.58 -29.26
N HIS A 480 34.29 -15.49 -29.45
CA HIS A 480 35.18 -16.65 -29.54
C HIS A 480 35.11 -17.56 -28.30
N LYS A 481 34.87 -16.96 -27.12
CA LYS A 481 34.69 -17.66 -25.84
C LYS A 481 33.48 -18.60 -25.79
N TYR A 482 32.56 -18.51 -26.75
CA TYR A 482 31.37 -19.34 -26.85
C TYR A 482 31.46 -20.44 -27.93
N ILE A 483 32.53 -20.46 -28.73
CA ILE A 483 32.71 -21.42 -29.83
C ILE A 483 32.67 -22.88 -29.32
N SER A 484 33.31 -23.17 -28.19
CA SER A 484 33.29 -24.52 -27.61
C SER A 484 31.88 -24.97 -27.20
N PHE A 485 31.03 -24.05 -26.76
CA PHE A 485 29.64 -24.35 -26.40
C PHE A 485 28.75 -24.53 -27.64
N LEU A 486 29.00 -23.78 -28.72
CA LEU A 486 28.35 -24.00 -30.02
C LEU A 486 28.66 -25.40 -30.55
N LEU A 487 29.96 -25.76 -30.61
CA LEU A 487 30.40 -27.07 -31.09
C LEU A 487 29.83 -28.22 -30.24
N ASN A 488 29.78 -28.05 -28.91
CA ASN A 488 29.13 -29.04 -28.04
C ASN A 488 27.62 -29.12 -28.27
N GLY A 489 26.96 -28.05 -28.72
CA GLY A 489 25.54 -28.05 -29.07
C GLY A 489 25.28 -28.83 -30.35
N PHE A 490 26.12 -28.66 -31.37
CA PHE A 490 26.06 -29.45 -32.60
C PHE A 490 26.37 -30.93 -32.35
N ASP A 491 27.35 -31.22 -31.50
CA ASP A 491 27.65 -32.59 -31.05
C ASP A 491 26.44 -33.25 -30.39
N LYS A 492 25.73 -32.53 -29.50
CA LYS A 492 24.48 -33.01 -28.90
C LYS A 492 23.34 -33.15 -29.91
N ALA A 493 23.24 -32.26 -30.89
CA ALA A 493 22.28 -32.41 -31.98
C ALA A 493 22.54 -33.69 -32.78
N LEU A 494 23.80 -34.07 -33.01
CA LEU A 494 24.19 -35.31 -33.68
C LEU A 494 23.87 -36.55 -32.84
N GLU A 495 24.16 -36.53 -31.54
CA GLU A 495 23.76 -37.59 -30.61
C GLU A 495 22.24 -37.82 -30.66
N ASN A 496 21.48 -36.73 -30.78
CA ASN A 496 20.02 -36.74 -30.91
C ASN A 496 19.52 -37.02 -32.35
N LYS A 497 20.42 -37.33 -33.29
CA LYS A 497 20.12 -37.65 -34.70
C LYS A 497 19.39 -36.55 -35.46
N ILE A 498 19.64 -35.28 -35.11
CA ILE A 498 19.11 -34.12 -35.81
C ILE A 498 20.04 -33.80 -36.98
N ASN A 499 19.49 -33.68 -38.19
CA ASN A 499 20.25 -33.37 -39.40
C ASN A 499 20.45 -31.86 -39.55
N PHE A 500 21.66 -31.45 -39.93
CA PHE A 500 22.01 -30.06 -40.24
C PHE A 500 23.19 -29.96 -41.21
N GLU A 501 23.35 -28.78 -41.81
CA GLU A 501 24.39 -28.51 -42.81
C GLU A 501 25.80 -28.45 -42.19
N TRP A 502 26.74 -29.16 -42.80
CA TRP A 502 28.08 -29.36 -42.25
C TRP A 502 29.10 -28.31 -42.71
N ASP A 503 28.87 -27.67 -43.85
CA ASP A 503 29.87 -26.82 -44.49
C ASP A 503 30.30 -25.64 -43.60
N SER A 504 29.36 -24.98 -42.93
CA SER A 504 29.63 -23.88 -42.00
C SER A 504 30.39 -24.34 -40.75
N ILE A 505 30.12 -25.56 -40.27
CA ILE A 505 30.77 -26.13 -39.08
C ILE A 505 32.18 -26.57 -39.40
N ILE A 506 32.38 -27.22 -40.55
CA ILE A 506 33.71 -27.59 -41.04
C ILE A 506 34.54 -26.34 -41.29
N SER A 507 33.94 -25.27 -41.83
CA SER A 507 34.61 -23.98 -42.03
C SER A 507 35.03 -23.33 -40.72
N LEU A 508 34.14 -23.35 -39.70
CA LEU A 508 34.46 -22.90 -38.33
C LEU A 508 35.62 -23.70 -37.73
N CYS A 509 35.57 -25.04 -37.80
CA CYS A 509 36.62 -25.91 -37.29
C CYS A 509 37.96 -25.68 -38.01
N LYS A 510 37.94 -25.50 -39.34
CA LYS A 510 39.15 -25.16 -40.12
C LYS A 510 39.75 -23.82 -39.67
N ALA A 511 38.93 -22.79 -39.50
CA ALA A 511 39.39 -21.48 -39.03
C ALA A 511 40.00 -21.54 -37.62
N VAL A 512 39.40 -22.32 -36.72
CA VAL A 512 39.91 -22.52 -35.35
C VAL A 512 41.21 -23.34 -35.33
N LEU A 513 41.35 -24.35 -36.20
CA LEU A 513 42.51 -25.26 -36.24
C LEU A 513 43.71 -24.71 -37.02
N ILE A 514 43.47 -23.91 -38.06
CA ILE A 514 44.53 -23.31 -38.89
C ILE A 514 45.12 -22.07 -38.20
N GLY A 515 44.41 -21.51 -37.20
CA GLY A 515 44.79 -20.29 -36.51
C GLY A 515 44.51 -19.05 -37.36
N ASN A 516 44.13 -17.95 -36.71
CA ASN A 516 44.27 -16.63 -37.31
C ASN A 516 45.74 -16.34 -37.62
#